data_AF-A0A9X8P5W3-F1
#
_entry.id   AF-A0A9X8P5W3-F1
#
_cell.length_a   1.000
_cell.length_b   1.000
_cell.length_c   1.000
_cell.angle_alpha   90.00
_cell.angle_beta   90.00
_cell.angle_gamma   90.00
#
_symmetry.space_group_name_H-M   'P 1'
#
loop_
_entity.id
_entity.type
_entity.pdbx_description
1 polymer ?
#
loop_
_entity_poly.entity_id
_entity_poly.type
_entity_poly.pdbx_seq_one_letter_code
_entity_poly.pdbx_strand_id
1 'polypeptide(L)' 'MSALAEMERELIVERTRAGLDAARLQGRIGGRKRLMTSDVLGRAEAMLATGATRFQVANVVGVSEKTIYKYFPVRSTE' A
#
# COMPACT_ATOMS: atom_id res chain seq x y z
N MET A 1 16.57 38.63 -6.66
CA MET A 1 15.16 38.25 -6.45
C MET A 1 14.99 36.72 -6.26
N SER A 2 15.97 35.98 -5.74
CA SER A 2 15.86 34.54 -5.48
C SER A 2 15.58 34.22 -4.00
N ALA A 3 16.23 34.94 -3.07
CA ALA A 3 16.12 34.68 -1.62
C ALA A 3 14.68 34.79 -1.07
N LEU A 4 13.88 35.74 -1.58
CA LEU A 4 12.47 35.88 -1.16
C LEU A 4 11.61 34.71 -1.64
N ALA A 5 11.84 34.23 -2.87
CA ALA A 5 11.10 33.09 -3.41
C ALA A 5 11.43 31.77 -2.69
N GLU A 6 12.69 31.61 -2.25
CA GLU A 6 13.11 30.47 -1.43
C GLU A 6 12.46 30.49 -0.05
N MET A 7 12.43 31.66 0.61
CA MET A 7 11.75 31.84 1.90
C MET A 7 10.25 31.52 1.82
N GLU A 8 9.56 31.98 0.79
CA GLU A 8 8.13 31.68 0.59
C GLU A 8 7.88 30.18 0.36
N ARG A 9 8.75 29.52 -0.41
CA ARG A 9 8.68 28.08 -0.62
C ARG A 9 8.87 27.31 0.68
N GLU A 10 9.83 27.70 1.50
CA GLU A 10 10.07 27.07 2.80
C GLU A 10 8.87 27.18 3.72
N LEU A 11 8.23 28.35 3.77
CA LEU A 11 7.02 28.59 4.56
C LEU A 11 5.85 27.69 4.10
N ILE A 12 5.67 27.50 2.80
CA ILE A 12 4.64 26.61 2.24
C ILE A 12 4.92 25.15 2.62
N VAL A 13 6.18 24.72 2.54
CA VAL A 13 6.58 23.36 2.91
C VAL A 13 6.34 23.11 4.40
N GLU A 14 6.72 24.05 5.27
CA GLU A 14 6.51 23.96 6.71
C GLU A 14 5.03 23.85 7.06
N ARG A 15 4.19 24.74 6.50
CA ARG A 15 2.73 24.69 6.71
C ARG A 15 2.12 23.37 6.23
N THR A 16 2.59 22.85 5.10
CA THR A 16 2.12 21.56 4.56
C THR A 16 2.47 20.41 5.49
N ARG A 17 3.70 20.40 6.03
CA ARG A 17 4.14 19.37 7.00
C ARG A 17 3.32 19.43 8.28
N ALA A 18 3.13 20.63 8.85
CA ALA A 18 2.31 20.83 10.04
C ALA A 18 0.87 20.31 9.85
N GLY A 19 0.26 20.57 8.68
CA GLY A 19 -1.06 20.04 8.35
C GLY A 19 -1.10 18.52 8.20
N LEU A 20 -0.08 17.93 7.57
CA LEU A 20 0.04 16.46 7.46
C LEU A 20 0.20 15.80 8.83
N ASP A 21 0.98 16.41 9.73
CA ASP A 21 1.19 15.90 11.07
C ASP A 21 -0.08 15.99 11.93
N ALA A 22 -0.81 17.11 11.85
CA ALA A 22 -2.12 17.23 12.48
C ALA A 22 -3.10 16.16 11.98
N ALA A 23 -3.13 15.88 10.67
CA ALA A 23 -3.97 14.83 10.11
C ALA A 23 -3.55 13.42 10.57
N ARG A 24 -2.24 13.15 10.69
CA ARG A 24 -1.72 11.89 11.24
C ARG A 24 -2.13 11.70 12.70
N LEU A 25 -2.08 12.75 13.52
CA LEU A 25 -2.54 12.71 14.92
C LEU A 25 -4.03 12.37 15.04
N GLN A 26 -4.84 12.78 14.07
CA GLN A 26 -6.25 12.39 13.95
C GLN A 26 -6.46 10.97 13.42
N GLY A 27 -5.38 10.20 13.18
CA GLY A 27 -5.44 8.82 12.71
C GLY A 27 -5.48 8.66 11.20
N ARG A 28 -5.32 9.74 10.41
CA ARG A 28 -5.25 9.63 8.95
C ARG A 28 -3.94 8.99 8.51
N ILE A 29 -4.03 7.81 7.92
CA ILE A 29 -2.91 7.16 7.25
C ILE A 29 -2.91 7.60 5.77
N GLY A 30 -1.93 8.44 5.40
CA GLY A 30 -1.75 8.91 4.02
C GLY A 30 -1.19 7.84 3.08
N GLY A 31 -0.97 8.22 1.81
CA GLY A 31 -0.40 7.34 0.78
C GLY A 31 -1.45 6.54 -0.02
N ARG A 32 -0.98 5.59 -0.83
CA ARG A 32 -1.83 4.75 -1.67
C ARG A 32 -2.58 3.73 -0.80
N LYS A 33 -3.90 3.71 -0.90
CA LYS A 33 -4.74 2.69 -0.22
C LYS A 33 -4.31 1.29 -0.64
N ARG A 34 -4.20 0.39 0.34
CA ARG A 34 -3.83 -1.02 0.10
C ARG A 34 -4.97 -1.73 -0.62
N LEU A 35 -4.66 -2.40 -1.73
CA LEU A 35 -5.62 -3.19 -2.50
C LEU A 35 -5.89 -4.57 -1.87
N MET A 36 -4.87 -5.16 -1.24
CA MET A 36 -5.00 -6.40 -0.45
C MET A 36 -5.65 -6.11 0.92
N THR A 37 -6.98 -6.00 0.92
CA THR A 37 -7.80 -5.95 2.14
C THR A 37 -8.06 -7.36 2.69
N SER A 38 -8.60 -7.47 3.91
CA SER A 38 -8.99 -8.76 4.52
C SER A 38 -9.84 -9.62 3.60
N ASP A 39 -10.81 -9.01 2.93
CA ASP A 39 -11.77 -9.71 2.08
C ASP A 39 -11.08 -10.25 0.82
N VAL A 40 -10.16 -9.47 0.26
CA VAL A 40 -9.36 -9.87 -0.90
C VAL A 40 -8.40 -11.01 -0.51
N LEU A 41 -7.81 -10.94 0.69
CA LEU A 41 -6.97 -12.01 1.21
C LEU A 41 -7.75 -13.30 1.43
N GLY A 42 -8.94 -13.23 2.02
CA GLY A 42 -9.79 -14.41 2.22
C GLY A 42 -10.23 -15.05 0.90
N ARG A 43 -10.57 -14.24 -0.12
CA ARG A 43 -10.86 -14.75 -1.47
C ARG A 43 -9.63 -15.40 -2.11
N ALA A 44 -8.46 -14.77 -2.01
CA ALA A 44 -7.22 -15.30 -2.55
C ALA A 44 -6.82 -16.62 -1.87
N GLU A 45 -6.98 -16.71 -0.54
CA GLU A 45 -6.75 -17.93 0.23
C GLU A 45 -7.68 -19.06 -0.20
N ALA A 46 -8.99 -18.79 -0.34
CA ALA A 46 -9.96 -19.76 -0.81
C ALA A 46 -9.60 -20.30 -2.21
N MET A 47 -9.20 -19.42 -3.13
CA MET A 47 -8.77 -19.84 -4.47
C MET A 47 -7.53 -20.73 -4.44
N LEU A 48 -6.54 -20.39 -3.61
CA LEU A 48 -5.35 -21.23 -3.43
C LEU A 48 -5.70 -22.59 -2.81
N ALA A 49 -6.63 -22.63 -1.86
CA ALA A 49 -7.12 -23.88 -1.25
C ALA A 49 -7.87 -24.76 -2.25
N THR A 50 -8.59 -24.18 -3.22
CA THR A 50 -9.23 -24.92 -4.33
C THR A 50 -8.25 -25.42 -5.40
N GLY A 51 -6.95 -25.14 -5.24
CA GLY A 51 -5.90 -25.60 -6.16
C GLY A 51 -5.60 -24.63 -7.31
N ALA A 52 -6.09 -23.39 -7.28
CA ALA A 52 -5.74 -22.40 -8.29
C ALA A 52 -4.25 -22.05 -8.21
N THR A 53 -3.63 -21.76 -9.36
CA THR A 53 -2.23 -21.33 -9.38
C THR A 53 -2.11 -19.88 -8.87
N ARG A 54 -0.96 -19.56 -8.27
CA ARG A 54 -0.68 -18.19 -7.78
C ARG A 54 -0.79 -17.14 -8.89
N PHE A 55 -0.43 -17.50 -10.12
CA PHE A 55 -0.62 -16.66 -11.30
C PHE A 55 -2.11 -16.40 -11.61
N GLN A 56 -2.95 -17.42 -11.58
CA GLN A 56 -4.39 -17.26 -11.77
C GLN A 56 -5.01 -16.36 -10.71
N VAL A 57 -4.65 -16.57 -9.44
CA VAL A 57 -5.11 -15.71 -8.33
C VAL A 57 -4.65 -14.27 -8.52
N ALA A 58 -3.40 -14.05 -8.93
CA ALA A 58 -2.86 -12.72 -9.21
C ALA A 58 -3.67 -11.98 -10.29
N ASN A 59 -4.01 -12.67 -11.39
CA ASN A 59 -4.80 -12.10 -12.48
C ASN A 59 -6.22 -11.75 -12.05
N VAL A 60 -6.88 -12.62 -11.27
CA VAL A 60 -8.25 -12.38 -10.79
C VAL A 60 -8.30 -11.22 -9.79
N VAL A 61 -7.30 -11.11 -8.92
CA VAL A 61 -7.22 -10.02 -7.92
C VAL A 61 -6.68 -8.72 -8.55
N GLY A 62 -6.04 -8.78 -9.72
CA GLY A 62 -5.47 -7.62 -10.41
C GLY A 62 -4.15 -7.13 -9.80
N VAL A 63 -3.33 -8.06 -9.29
CA VAL A 63 -2.01 -7.76 -8.72
C VAL A 63 -0.91 -8.54 -9.42
N SER A 64 0.35 -8.16 -9.17
CA SER A 64 1.47 -8.96 -9.63
C SER A 64 1.57 -10.28 -8.84
N GLU A 65 2.09 -11.33 -9.48
CA GLU A 65 2.34 -12.62 -8.84
C GLU A 65 3.27 -12.50 -7.62
N LYS A 66 4.26 -11.58 -7.68
CA LYS A 66 5.13 -11.23 -6.54
C LYS A 66 4.34 -10.78 -5.31
N THR A 67 3.22 -10.08 -5.52
CA THR A 67 2.34 -9.66 -4.42
C THR A 67 1.67 -10.87 -3.79
N ILE A 68 1.22 -11.85 -4.58
CA ILE A 68 0.66 -13.09 -4.04
C ILE A 68 1.68 -13.86 -3.22
N TYR A 69 2.92 -14.03 -3.71
CA TYR A 69 3.99 -14.67 -2.93
C TYR A 69 4.32 -13.95 -1.61
N LYS A 70 4.22 -12.62 -1.59
CA LYS A 70 4.44 -11.82 -0.37
C LYS A 70 3.40 -12.14 0.73
N TYR A 71 2.15 -12.38 0.36
CA TYR A 71 1.08 -12.72 1.32
C TYR A 71 0.96 -14.22 1.57
N PHE A 72 1.26 -15.06 0.58
CA PHE A 72 1.13 -16.51 0.61
C PHE A 72 2.46 -17.18 0.22
N PRO A 73 3.48 -17.15 1.11
CA PRO A 73 4.77 -17.75 0.84
C PRO A 73 4.64 -19.28 0.67
N VAL A 74 5.54 -19.86 -0.12
CA VAL A 74 5.65 -21.32 -0.21
C VAL A 74 6.25 -21.78 1.11
N ARG A 75 5.54 -22.64 1.85
CA ARG A 75 6.12 -23.31 3.00
C ARG A 75 7.23 -24.24 2.47
N SER A 76 8.48 -23.98 2.85
CA SER A 76 9.56 -24.94 2.65
C SER A 76 9.26 -26.15 3.53
N THR A 77 9.06 -27.30 2.90
CA THR A 77 9.15 -28.59 3.59
C THR A 77 10.61 -28.77 4.02
N GLU A 78 10.85 -28.80 5.34
CA GLU A 78 12.06 -29.40 5.89
C GLU A 78 12.11 -30.90 5.59
#